data_AF-A0A528G4E0-F1
#
_entry.id   AF-A0A528G4E0-F1
#
_cell.length_a   1.000
_cell.length_b   1.000
_cell.length_c   1.000
_cell.angle_alpha   90.00
_cell.angle_beta   90.00
_cell.angle_gamma   90.00
#
_symmetry.space_group_name_H-M   'P 1'
#
loop_
_entity.id
_entity.type
_entity.pdbx_description
1 polymer ?
#
loop_
_entity_poly.entity_id
_entity_poly.type
_entity_poly.pdbx_seq_one_letter_code
_entity_poly.pdbx_strand_id
1 'polypeptide(L)'
;GSCLCGAVRFKTRGPLRGVIYCHCSQCRKQSGHFYAATNVADADITIMGAESITWYEASSFARRGFCRTCGSQLFWKPQDDEYVSVLAGLFDKPTGLQG
;
A
#
# COMPACT_ATOMS: atom_id res chain seq x y z
N GLY A 1 9.38 6.22 -0.61
CA GLY A 1 8.45 5.40 -1.40
C GLY A 1 7.59 6.32 -2.22
N SER A 2 7.22 5.90 -3.42
CA SER A 2 6.40 6.71 -4.31
C SER A 2 5.54 5.86 -5.23
N CYS A 3 4.45 6.43 -5.73
CA CYS A 3 3.74 5.87 -6.89
C CYS A 3 4.55 6.11 -8.17
N LEU A 4 4.21 5.43 -9.27
CA LEU A 4 4.96 5.50 -10.53
C LEU A 4 5.17 6.94 -11.05
N CYS A 5 4.13 7.78 -10.98
CA CYS A 5 4.22 9.17 -11.43
C CYS A 5 4.79 10.14 -10.37
N GLY A 6 5.05 9.68 -9.15
CA GLY A 6 5.56 10.50 -8.05
C GLY A 6 4.55 11.47 -7.41
N ALA A 7 3.29 11.48 -7.85
CA ALA A 7 2.23 12.32 -7.29
C ALA A 7 1.92 11.97 -5.82
N VAL A 8 2.06 10.70 -5.45
CA VAL A 8 1.98 10.23 -4.07
C VAL A 8 3.36 9.80 -3.63
N ARG A 9 3.81 10.35 -2.50
CA ARG A 9 5.08 9.97 -1.84
C ARG A 9 4.80 9.64 -0.39
N PHE A 10 5.59 8.75 0.18
CA PHE A 10 5.50 8.43 1.60
C PHE A 10 6.87 8.14 2.21
N LYS A 11 6.91 8.29 3.53
CA LYS A 11 8.01 7.86 4.40
C LYS A 11 7.41 6.99 5.50
N THR A 12 8.08 5.89 5.81
CA THR A 12 7.77 5.04 6.96
C THR A 12 8.88 5.17 8.01
N ARG A 13 8.52 4.95 9.27
CA ARG A 13 9.44 4.80 10.40
C ARG A 13 9.14 3.48 11.12
N GLY A 14 10.01 3.11 12.04
CA GLY A 14 9.79 1.94 12.88
C GLY A 14 9.81 0.61 12.10
N PRO A 15 9.36 -0.47 12.76
CA PRO A 15 9.37 -1.80 12.18
C PRO A 15 8.32 -1.93 11.07
N LEU A 16 8.72 -2.62 10.01
CA LEU A 16 7.83 -3.12 8.98
C LEU A 16 7.75 -4.64 9.12
N ARG A 17 6.56 -5.21 8.98
CA ARG A 17 6.42 -6.67 8.87
C ARG A 17 7.09 -7.17 7.60
N GLY A 18 7.42 -8.47 7.55
CA GLY A 18 7.74 -9.14 6.28
C GLY A 18 6.70 -8.90 5.17
N VAL A 19 7.02 -9.26 3.94
CA VAL A 19 6.11 -9.14 2.81
C VAL A 19 5.10 -10.28 2.86
N ILE A 20 3.82 -9.99 2.68
CA ILE A 20 2.79 -11.01 2.38
C ILE A 20 2.47 -10.94 0.90
N TYR A 21 2.31 -12.11 0.28
CA TYR A 21 1.90 -12.28 -1.11
C TYR A 21 0.45 -12.75 -1.19
N CYS A 22 -0.48 -11.80 -1.26
CA CYS A 22 -1.90 -12.12 -1.40
C CYS A 22 -2.25 -12.41 -2.87
N HIS A 23 -2.89 -13.55 -3.10
CA HIS A 23 -3.31 -14.01 -4.42
C HIS A 23 -4.83 -14.18 -4.53
N CYS A 24 -5.63 -13.49 -3.70
CA CYS A 24 -7.09 -13.58 -3.77
C CYS A 24 -7.63 -12.95 -5.08
N SER A 25 -8.90 -13.22 -5.41
CA SER A 25 -9.52 -12.73 -6.65
C SER A 25 -9.44 -11.21 -6.80
N GLN A 26 -9.63 -10.45 -5.72
CA GLN A 26 -9.53 -8.99 -5.75
C GLN A 26 -8.10 -8.53 -6.07
N CYS A 27 -7.09 -9.10 -5.40
CA CYS A 27 -5.69 -8.74 -5.62
C CYS A 27 -5.26 -9.07 -7.05
N ARG A 28 -5.59 -10.27 -7.56
CA ARG A 28 -5.30 -10.66 -8.94
C ARG A 28 -5.99 -9.76 -9.96
N LYS A 29 -7.25 -9.39 -9.73
CA LYS A 29 -7.99 -8.50 -10.64
C LYS A 29 -7.45 -7.07 -10.63
N GLN A 30 -6.92 -6.60 -9.49
CA GLN A 30 -6.43 -5.24 -9.38
C GLN A 30 -5.00 -5.09 -9.91
N SER A 31 -4.11 -6.05 -9.64
CA SER A 31 -2.70 -5.95 -10.00
C SER A 31 -2.30 -6.74 -11.24
N GLY A 32 -3.14 -7.66 -11.70
CA GLY A 32 -2.74 -8.67 -12.69
C GLY A 32 -1.76 -9.71 -12.14
N HIS A 33 -1.41 -9.65 -10.84
CA HIS A 33 -0.44 -10.52 -10.18
C HIS A 33 -0.79 -10.68 -8.68
N PHE A 34 0.23 -10.86 -7.83
CA PHE A 34 0.09 -10.87 -6.38
C PHE A 34 0.02 -9.44 -5.86
N TYR A 35 -0.62 -9.29 -4.71
CA TYR A 35 -0.39 -8.14 -3.84
C TYR A 35 0.78 -8.48 -2.92
N ALA A 36 1.97 -7.98 -3.25
CA ALA A 36 3.14 -8.05 -2.38
C ALA A 36 3.14 -6.82 -1.47
N ALA A 37 2.81 -6.99 -0.19
CA ALA A 37 2.66 -5.89 0.76
C ALA A 37 3.32 -6.16 2.11
N THR A 38 3.96 -5.13 2.65
CA THR A 38 4.31 -5.03 4.08
C THR A 38 3.21 -4.27 4.82
N ASN A 39 3.30 -4.09 6.14
CA ASN A 39 2.50 -3.12 6.88
C ASN A 39 3.35 -2.27 7.82
N VAL A 40 2.83 -1.09 8.12
CA VAL A 40 3.39 -0.07 9.00
C VAL A 40 2.27 0.46 9.88
N ALA A 41 2.58 0.88 11.11
CA ALA A 41 1.60 1.56 11.95
C ALA A 41 1.20 2.90 11.31
N ASP A 42 -0.05 3.30 11.45
CA ASP A 42 -0.56 4.57 10.91
C ASP A 42 0.20 5.76 11.47
N ALA A 43 0.61 5.68 12.74
CA ALA A 43 1.43 6.71 13.40
C ALA A 43 2.85 6.83 12.78
N ASP A 44 3.32 5.77 12.13
CA ASP A 44 4.67 5.66 11.58
C ASP A 44 4.76 5.92 10.07
N ILE A 45 3.65 6.24 9.41
CA ILE A 45 3.64 6.61 7.99
C ILE A 45 3.27 8.08 7.80
N THR A 46 4.09 8.79 7.03
CA THR A 46 3.80 10.15 6.58
C THR A 46 3.58 10.14 5.07
N ILE A 47 2.39 10.56 4.63
CA ILE A 47 1.99 10.59 3.23
C ILE A 47 1.97 12.04 2.74
N MET A 48 2.57 12.28 1.57
CA MET A 48 2.53 13.52 0.81
C MET A 48 1.77 13.28 -0.49
N GLY A 49 0.92 14.23 -0.89
CA GLY A 49 0.07 14.08 -2.08
C GLY A 49 -1.17 13.22 -1.85
N ALA A 50 -1.73 13.23 -0.64
CA ALA A 50 -2.87 12.40 -0.26
C ALA A 50 -4.13 12.67 -1.11
N GLU A 51 -4.28 13.88 -1.63
CA GLU A 51 -5.32 14.28 -2.59
C GLU A 51 -5.24 13.55 -3.94
N SER A 52 -4.08 12.98 -4.27
CA SER A 52 -3.88 12.13 -5.44
C SER A 52 -4.21 10.65 -5.19
N ILE A 53 -4.68 10.30 -3.99
CA ILE A 53 -5.11 8.94 -3.62
C ILE A 53 -6.62 8.83 -3.80
N THR A 54 -7.05 7.82 -4.58
CA THR A 54 -8.43 7.35 -4.56
C THR A 54 -8.54 6.16 -3.62
N TRP A 55 -9.52 6.20 -2.71
CA TRP A 55 -9.89 5.08 -1.86
C TRP A 55 -11.11 4.35 -2.43
N TYR A 56 -11.00 3.04 -2.55
CA TYR A 56 -12.07 2.15 -2.99
C TYR A 56 -12.42 1.17 -1.87
N GLU A 57 -13.67 1.22 -1.41
CA GLU A 57 -14.23 0.29 -0.42
C GLU A 57 -14.42 -1.09 -1.08
N ALA A 58 -13.39 -1.93 -0.97
CA ALA A 58 -13.34 -3.21 -1.68
C ALA A 58 -14.14 -4.32 -0.98
N SER A 59 -14.40 -4.15 0.32
CA SER A 59 -15.28 -4.97 1.14
C SER A 59 -15.72 -4.16 2.36
N SER A 60 -16.61 -4.71 3.18
CA SER A 60 -16.96 -4.16 4.49
C SER A 60 -15.81 -4.16 5.50
N PHE A 61 -14.69 -4.84 5.19
CA PHE A 61 -13.57 -5.01 6.12
C PHE A 61 -12.38 -4.10 5.78
N ALA A 62 -12.19 -3.76 4.51
CA ALA A 62 -11.02 -3.00 4.09
C ALA A 62 -11.21 -2.20 2.81
N ARG A 63 -10.50 -1.08 2.76
CA ARG A 63 -10.39 -0.21 1.60
C ARG A 63 -9.02 -0.30 0.94
N ARG A 64 -8.97 0.04 -0.34
CA ARG A 64 -7.77 0.01 -1.18
C ARG A 64 -7.46 1.42 -1.66
N GLY A 65 -6.23 1.87 -1.46
CA GLY A 65 -5.74 3.16 -1.93
C GLY A 65 -4.94 2.99 -3.21
N PHE A 66 -5.24 3.76 -4.25
CA PHE A 66 -4.47 3.79 -5.49
C PHE A 66 -4.27 5.22 -6.00
N CYS A 67 -3.19 5.45 -6.73
CA CYS A 67 -2.92 6.75 -7.31
C CYS A 67 -3.92 7.02 -8.45
N ARG A 68 -4.69 8.11 -8.36
CA ARG A 68 -5.67 8.48 -9.38
C ARG A 68 -5.04 8.84 -10.73
N THR A 69 -3.75 9.16 -10.75
CA THR A 69 -3.03 9.62 -11.95
C THR A 69 -2.39 8.48 -12.72
N CYS A 70 -1.68 7.57 -12.03
CA CYS A 70 -0.93 6.48 -12.68
C CYS A 70 -1.47 5.08 -12.40
N GLY A 71 -2.51 4.94 -11.57
CA GLY A 71 -3.10 3.65 -11.23
C GLY A 71 -2.27 2.76 -10.30
N SER A 72 -1.07 3.19 -9.87
CA SER A 72 -0.28 2.43 -8.90
C SER A 72 -1.10 2.12 -7.67
N GLN A 73 -1.11 0.85 -7.26
CA GLN A 73 -1.71 0.41 -6.01
C GLN A 73 -0.79 0.82 -4.87
N LEU A 74 -1.36 1.50 -3.87
CA LEU A 74 -0.60 2.14 -2.81
C LEU A 74 -0.78 1.42 -1.48
N PHE A 75 -2.04 1.24 -1.09
CA PHE A 75 -2.38 0.83 0.25
C PHE A 75 -3.52 -0.19 0.27
N TRP A 76 -3.49 -1.04 1.28
CA TRP A 76 -4.65 -1.80 1.74
C TRP A 76 -4.82 -1.50 3.23
N LYS A 77 -6.01 -1.03 3.61
CA LYS A 77 -6.29 -0.53 4.95
C LYS A 77 -7.54 -1.21 5.52
N PRO A 78 -7.43 -2.04 6.57
CA PRO A 78 -8.59 -2.47 7.35
C PRO A 78 -9.33 -1.28 7.94
N GLN A 79 -10.64 -1.40 8.15
CA GLN A 79 -11.43 -0.34 8.80
C GLN A 79 -11.03 -0.12 10.26
N ASP A 80 -10.84 -1.19 11.03
CA ASP A 80 -10.65 -1.15 12.49
C ASP A 80 -9.26 -1.67 12.91
N ASP A 81 -8.20 -1.17 12.28
CA ASP A 81 -6.82 -1.54 12.58
C ASP A 81 -5.95 -0.28 12.63
N GLU A 82 -4.90 -0.29 13.45
CA GLU A 82 -3.92 0.80 13.56
C GLU A 82 -2.78 0.67 12.54
N TYR A 83 -2.83 -0.35 11.68
CA TYR A 83 -1.85 -0.58 10.64
C TYR A 83 -2.41 -0.37 9.23
N VAL A 84 -1.55 0.09 8.32
CA VAL A 84 -1.81 0.14 6.89
C VAL A 84 -0.83 -0.76 6.16
N SER A 85 -1.33 -1.57 5.23
CA SER A 85 -0.47 -2.32 4.34
C SER A 85 -0.02 -1.43 3.18
N VAL A 86 1.28 -1.44 2.88
CA VAL A 86 1.92 -0.68 1.80
C VAL A 86 2.45 -1.66 0.77
N LEU A 87 2.15 -1.44 -0.51
CA LEU A 87 2.69 -2.31 -1.57
C LEU A 87 4.22 -2.20 -1.60
N ALA A 88 4.91 -3.34 -1.53
CA ALA A 88 6.34 -3.41 -1.35
C ALA A 88 7.13 -2.79 -2.52
N GLY A 89 6.58 -2.86 -3.74
CA GLY A 89 7.20 -2.28 -4.94
C GLY A 89 7.24 -0.76 -4.98
N LEU A 90 6.61 -0.06 -4.03
CA LEU A 90 6.62 1.41 -3.95
C LEU A 90 7.86 1.95 -3.22
N PHE A 91 8.63 1.10 -2.54
CA PHE A 91 9.84 1.54 -1.86
C PHE A 91 10.96 1.72 -2.89
N ASP A 92 11.51 2.95 -2.95
CA ASP A 92 12.53 3.30 -3.95
C ASP A 92 13.92 2.72 -3.64
N LYS A 93 14.10 2.13 -2.45
CA LYS A 93 15.35 1.51 -1.98
C LYS A 93 15.09 0.10 -1.45
N PRO A 94 16.08 -0.81 -1.51
CA PRO A 94 15.97 -2.12 -0.89
C PRO A 94 15.58 -2.01 0.60
N THR A 95 14.55 -2.75 1.00
CA THR A 95 14.02 -2.72 2.37
C THR A 95 14.59 -3.83 3.26
N GLY A 96 15.22 -4.86 2.66
CA GLY A 96 15.68 -6.05 3.39
C GLY A 96 14.54 -6.95 3.90
N LEU A 97 13.28 -6.64 3.56
CA LEU A 97 12.12 -7.41 4.00
C LEU A 97 12.07 -8.76 3.29
N GLN A 98 11.70 -9.79 4.06
CA GLN A 98 11.49 -11.15 3.59
C GLN A 98 9.99 -11.47 3.60
N GLY A 99 9.55 -12.46 2.82
CA GLY A 99 8.13 -12.85 2.76
C GLY A 99 7.93 -14.32 2.43
#